data_AF-A0A285R427-F1
#
_entry.id   AF-A0A285R427-F1
#
_cell.length_a   1.000
_cell.length_b   1.000
_cell.length_c   1.000
_cell.angle_alpha   90.00
_cell.angle_beta   90.00
_cell.angle_gamma   90.00
#
_symmetry.space_group_name_H-M   'P 1'
#
loop_
_entity.id
_entity.type
_entity.pdbx_description
1 polymer ?
#
loop_
_entity_poly.entity_id
_entity_poly.type
_entity_poly.pdbx_seq_one_letter_code
_entity_poly.pdbx_strand_id
1 'polypeptide(L)'
;MVGFDDNPIGCFPLSWFNNGPLTTGATRAKFGGEVGSSLTFWPSMGSGQHASAGFGQAAYQRAAAVNPLGGGAVYATLAEAGSVTGSCYSVQITNNSSSFDWGTYLFFGGPGGSPC
;
A
#
# COMPACT_ATOMS: atom_id res chain seq x y z
N MET A 1 3.83 8.28 -8.50
CA MET A 1 4.66 7.35 -9.29
C MET A 1 4.83 6.09 -8.45
N VAL A 2 4.66 4.92 -9.05
CA VAL A 2 5.01 3.63 -8.43
C VAL A 2 6.29 3.16 -9.09
N GLY A 3 7.26 2.69 -8.30
CA GLY A 3 8.55 2.23 -8.79
C GLY A 3 8.90 0.82 -8.32
N PHE A 4 9.77 0.14 -9.06
CA PHE A 4 10.39 -1.13 -8.72
C PHE A 4 11.86 -1.08 -9.16
N ASP A 5 12.80 -1.42 -8.28
CA ASP A 5 14.25 -1.31 -8.53
C ASP A 5 14.66 0.03 -9.18
N ASP A 6 14.24 1.14 -8.56
CA ASP A 6 14.44 2.52 -9.05
C ASP A 6 13.87 2.84 -10.45
N ASN A 7 13.13 1.91 -11.05
CA ASN A 7 12.45 2.13 -12.33
C ASN A 7 10.99 2.54 -12.09
N PRO A 8 10.50 3.65 -12.67
CA PRO A 8 9.08 3.96 -12.69
C PRO A 8 8.31 2.85 -13.43
N ILE A 9 7.42 2.18 -12.72
CA ILE A 9 6.51 1.18 -13.29
C ILE A 9 5.08 1.70 -13.46
N GLY A 10 4.79 2.92 -12.98
CA GLY A 10 3.48 3.53 -13.17
C GLY A 10 3.43 5.03 -12.85
N CYS A 11 2.78 5.78 -13.73
CA CYS A 11 2.46 7.20 -13.56
C CYS A 11 1.03 7.48 -14.04
N PHE A 12 0.32 8.36 -13.33
CA PHE A 12 -1.04 8.78 -13.65
C PHE A 12 -1.05 10.31 -13.81
N PRO A 13 -0.71 10.85 -14.99
CA PRO A 13 -0.63 12.29 -15.21
C PRO A 13 -2.02 12.95 -15.15
N LEU A 14 -2.04 14.21 -14.71
CA LEU A 14 -3.27 15.01 -14.58
C LEU A 14 -4.08 15.08 -15.88
N SER A 15 -3.41 15.10 -17.03
CA SER A 15 -4.03 15.15 -18.36
C SER A 15 -4.95 13.97 -18.65
N TRP A 16 -4.76 12.81 -18.00
CA TRP A 16 -5.62 11.64 -18.20
C TRP A 16 -7.00 11.79 -17.55
N PHE A 17 -7.14 12.74 -16.63
CA PHE A 17 -8.36 12.90 -15.83
C PHE A 17 -9.27 14.04 -16.31
N ASN A 18 -8.97 14.70 -17.45
CA ASN A 18 -9.82 15.72 -18.08
C ASN A 18 -10.36 16.80 -17.10
N ASN A 19 -9.51 17.32 -16.21
CA ASN A 19 -9.89 18.28 -15.15
C ASN A 19 -10.98 17.76 -14.17
N GLY A 20 -11.17 16.44 -14.09
CA GLY A 20 -12.11 15.81 -13.17
C GLY A 20 -11.65 15.87 -11.71
N PRO A 21 -12.45 15.38 -10.74
CA PRO A 21 -12.17 15.54 -9.31
C PRO A 21 -10.81 15.02 -8.84
N LEU A 22 -10.23 14.04 -9.54
CA LEU A 22 -8.88 13.53 -9.23
C LEU A 22 -7.76 14.53 -9.53
N THR A 23 -8.00 15.56 -10.36
CA THR A 23 -6.98 16.59 -10.68
C THR A 23 -6.89 17.71 -9.66
N THR A 24 -7.95 17.97 -8.88
CA THR A 24 -8.04 19.14 -8.00
C THR A 24 -8.51 18.83 -6.58
N GLY A 25 -9.19 17.70 -6.35
CA GLY A 25 -9.85 17.39 -5.08
C GLY A 25 -9.34 16.13 -4.38
N ALA A 26 -8.38 15.41 -4.97
CA ALA A 26 -7.81 14.22 -4.33
C ALA A 26 -7.00 14.59 -3.07
N THR A 27 -7.50 14.18 -1.90
CA THR A 27 -6.84 14.42 -0.61
C THR A 27 -6.23 13.16 0.00
N ARG A 28 -6.51 11.98 -0.59
CA ARG A 28 -6.08 10.67 -0.09
C ARG A 28 -5.80 9.72 -1.25
N ALA A 29 -4.87 8.81 -1.04
CA ALA A 29 -4.64 7.66 -1.89
C ALA A 29 -4.66 6.38 -1.04
N LYS A 30 -5.17 5.28 -1.60
CA LYS A 30 -5.23 3.97 -0.94
C LYS A 30 -4.16 3.08 -1.54
N PHE A 31 -3.46 2.36 -0.67
CA PHE A 31 -2.41 1.41 -1.01
C PHE A 31 -2.55 0.19 -0.09
N GLY A 32 -2.09 -0.97 -0.55
CA GLY A 32 -2.19 -2.23 0.17
C GLY A 32 -2.22 -3.41 -0.80
N GLY A 33 -2.69 -4.54 -0.28
CA GLY A 33 -3.00 -5.72 -1.07
C GLY A 33 -4.50 -5.84 -1.32
N GLU A 34 -4.84 -6.36 -2.49
CA GLU A 34 -6.20 -6.73 -2.85
C GLU A 34 -6.19 -8.16 -3.36
N VAL A 35 -7.23 -8.91 -3.03
CA VAL A 35 -7.51 -10.21 -3.64
C VAL A 35 -8.91 -10.20 -4.21
N GLY A 36 -9.04 -10.65 -5.45
CA GLY A 36 -10.34 -10.88 -6.07
C GLY A 36 -10.84 -12.27 -5.77
N SER A 37 -12.11 -12.41 -5.39
CA SER A 37 -12.73 -13.72 -5.25
C SER A 37 -14.25 -13.70 -5.43
N SER A 38 -14.82 -14.84 -5.81
CA SER A 38 -16.24 -15.13 -5.64
C SER A 38 -16.52 -15.34 -4.14
N LEU A 39 -17.51 -14.62 -3.60
CA LEU A 39 -17.93 -14.40 -2.20
C LEU A 39 -17.63 -15.45 -1.09
N THR A 40 -17.28 -16.69 -1.41
CA THR A 40 -17.06 -17.80 -0.46
C THR A 40 -15.63 -18.31 -0.40
N PHE A 41 -14.71 -17.74 -1.17
CA PHE A 41 -13.30 -18.11 -1.18
C PHE A 41 -12.45 -16.88 -0.91
N TRP A 42 -11.36 -17.02 -0.14
CA TRP A 42 -10.44 -15.92 0.15
C TRP A 42 -9.03 -16.42 -0.11
N PRO A 43 -8.44 -16.10 -1.28
CA PRO A 43 -7.12 -16.61 -1.63
C PRO A 43 -6.03 -15.94 -0.79
N SER A 44 -4.82 -16.51 -0.85
CA SER A 44 -3.64 -15.89 -0.25
C SER A 44 -3.39 -14.50 -0.83
N MET A 45 -3.13 -13.52 0.03
CA MET A 45 -2.76 -12.16 -0.36
C MET A 45 -1.26 -11.95 -0.19
N GLY A 46 -0.64 -11.28 -1.16
CA GLY A 46 0.79 -10.98 -1.13
C GLY A 46 1.63 -12.27 -1.17
N SER A 47 2.47 -12.47 -0.16
CA SER A 47 3.27 -13.69 -0.01
C SER A 47 2.51 -14.87 0.64
N GLY A 48 1.25 -14.67 1.03
CA GLY A 48 0.49 -15.63 1.84
C GLY A 48 0.86 -15.62 3.32
N GLN A 49 1.86 -14.83 3.72
CA GLN A 49 2.24 -14.65 5.13
C GLN A 49 1.58 -13.41 5.71
N HIS A 50 1.31 -13.47 7.02
CA HIS A 50 0.86 -12.30 7.77
C HIS A 50 1.95 -11.21 7.83
N ALA A 51 1.52 -9.96 7.99
CA ALA A 51 2.40 -8.80 8.11
C ALA A 51 3.49 -8.96 9.18
N SER A 52 3.19 -9.67 10.27
CA SER A 52 4.11 -9.97 11.36
C SER A 52 5.31 -10.82 10.97
N ALA A 53 5.28 -11.51 9.83
CA ALA A 53 6.44 -12.26 9.31
C ALA A 53 7.59 -11.33 8.86
N GLY A 54 7.30 -10.05 8.60
CA GLY A 54 8.31 -9.01 8.36
C GLY A 54 9.11 -9.18 7.07
N PHE A 55 10.24 -8.49 6.99
CA PHE A 55 11.05 -8.42 5.78
C PHE A 55 11.59 -9.79 5.34
N GLY A 56 11.55 -10.03 4.03
CA GLY A 56 11.97 -11.31 3.44
C GLY A 56 10.91 -12.41 3.49
N GLN A 57 9.77 -12.19 4.18
CA GLN A 57 8.68 -13.16 4.26
C GLN A 57 7.30 -12.56 3.95
N ALA A 58 6.95 -11.43 4.56
CA ALA A 58 5.73 -10.70 4.27
C ALA A 58 5.86 -9.84 3.00
N ALA A 59 4.75 -9.65 2.28
CA ALA A 59 4.71 -8.62 1.24
C ALA A 59 4.76 -7.23 1.87
N TYR A 60 5.40 -6.28 1.19
CA TYR A 60 5.56 -4.92 1.70
C TYR A 60 5.55 -3.87 0.60
N GLN A 61 5.22 -2.65 1.01
CA GLN A 61 5.51 -1.42 0.26
C GLN A 61 6.30 -0.51 1.19
N ARG A 62 7.39 0.08 0.69
CA ARG A 62 8.27 0.95 1.50
C ARG A 62 8.60 2.24 0.76
N ALA A 63 9.20 3.19 1.49
CA ALA A 63 9.55 4.51 0.99
C ALA A 63 8.35 5.29 0.42
N ALA A 64 7.17 5.12 1.05
CA ALA A 64 5.98 5.87 0.67
C ALA A 64 6.20 7.36 0.94
N ALA A 65 6.09 8.17 -0.10
CA ALA A 65 6.33 9.61 -0.04
C ALA A 65 5.33 10.39 -0.90
N VAL A 66 5.11 11.65 -0.53
CA VAL A 66 4.31 12.63 -1.25
C VAL A 66 5.23 13.78 -1.66
N ASN A 67 5.02 14.33 -2.85
CA ASN A 67 5.69 15.55 -3.32
C ASN A 67 4.67 16.68 -3.27
N PRO A 68 4.69 17.55 -2.24
CA PRO A 68 3.79 18.70 -2.15
C PRO A 68 4.13 19.75 -3.20
N LEU A 69 3.19 20.68 -3.47
CA LEU A 69 3.40 21.79 -4.41
C LEU A 69 4.58 22.71 -4.01
N GLY A 70 4.90 22.78 -2.71
CA GLY A 70 6.07 23.50 -2.21
C GLY A 70 7.42 22.85 -2.54
N GLY A 71 7.41 21.69 -3.19
CA GLY A 71 8.61 20.90 -3.50
C GLY A 71 9.08 20.04 -2.32
N GLY A 72 10.02 19.14 -2.62
CA GLY A 72 10.60 18.20 -1.67
C GLY A 72 9.70 16.99 -1.39
N ALA A 73 10.25 15.78 -1.51
CA ALA A 73 9.56 14.58 -1.07
C ALA A 73 9.48 14.57 0.47
N VAL A 74 8.28 14.35 1.00
CA VAL A 74 8.05 14.09 2.42
C VAL A 74 7.48 12.70 2.58
N TYR A 75 7.82 12.00 3.66
CA TYR A 75 7.21 10.71 3.93
C TYR A 75 5.69 10.84 4.05
N ALA A 76 4.99 9.89 3.43
CA ALA A 76 3.55 9.81 3.57
C ALA A 76 3.18 9.43 5.01
N THR A 77 1.99 9.82 5.44
CA THR A 77 1.37 9.29 6.65
C THR A 77 0.28 8.31 6.23
N LEU A 78 0.51 7.03 6.47
CA LEU A 78 -0.42 5.95 6.20
C LEU A 78 -1.33 5.71 7.41
N ALA A 79 -2.56 5.31 7.14
CA ALA A 79 -3.53 4.88 8.13
C ALA A 79 -4.33 3.70 7.58
N GLU A 80 -4.78 2.81 8.46
CA GLU A 80 -5.66 1.71 8.06
C GLU A 80 -7.00 2.26 7.55
N ALA A 81 -7.52 1.67 6.46
CA ALA A 81 -8.71 2.16 5.79
C ALA A 81 -9.65 1.01 5.40
N GLY A 82 -10.24 0.36 6.40
CA GLY A 82 -11.27 -0.67 6.19
C GLY A 82 -10.72 -2.02 5.69
N SER A 83 -9.47 -2.33 6.01
CA SER A 83 -8.88 -3.65 5.74
C SER A 83 -9.64 -4.74 6.49
N VAL A 84 -9.87 -5.89 5.85
CA VAL A 84 -10.31 -7.12 6.55
C VAL A 84 -9.13 -7.60 7.39
N THR A 85 -9.08 -7.16 8.65
CA THR A 85 -8.02 -7.52 9.59
C THR A 85 -8.49 -8.64 10.51
N GLY A 86 -7.67 -9.67 10.69
CA GLY A 86 -8.02 -10.85 11.49
C GLY A 86 -7.15 -12.06 11.18
N SER A 87 -7.72 -13.26 11.26
CA SER A 87 -7.03 -14.51 10.91
C SER A 87 -6.71 -14.65 9.43
N CYS A 88 -7.37 -13.87 8.57
CA CYS A 88 -7.30 -14.00 7.11
C CYS A 88 -6.17 -13.18 6.52
N TYR A 89 -6.15 -11.90 6.87
CA TYR A 89 -5.16 -10.93 6.42
C TYR A 89 -4.77 -10.01 7.57
N SER A 90 -3.57 -9.48 7.49
CA SER A 90 -3.08 -8.46 8.40
C SER A 90 -2.31 -7.38 7.64
N VAL A 91 -2.29 -6.20 8.24
CA VAL A 91 -1.48 -5.07 7.81
C VAL A 91 -0.74 -4.52 9.03
N GLN A 92 0.50 -4.10 8.85
CA GLN A 92 1.27 -3.40 9.88
C GLN A 92 1.93 -2.19 9.25
N ILE A 93 1.55 -1.02 9.72
CA ILE A 93 2.01 0.27 9.20
C ILE A 93 3.10 0.80 10.13
N THR A 94 4.20 1.29 9.55
CA THR A 94 5.20 2.09 10.24
C THR A 94 5.36 3.41 9.51
N ASN A 95 4.95 4.49 10.16
CA ASN A 95 5.11 5.84 9.63
C ASN A 95 6.44 6.45 10.08
N ASN A 96 7.13 7.14 9.18
CA ASN A 96 8.33 7.92 9.48
C ASN A 96 9.42 7.10 10.19
N SER A 97 9.74 5.90 9.67
CA SER A 97 10.86 5.11 10.19
C SER A 97 12.15 5.92 10.16
N SER A 98 12.98 5.77 11.19
CA SER A 98 14.33 6.32 11.23
C SER A 98 15.29 5.61 10.27
N SER A 99 14.92 4.47 9.71
CA SER A 99 15.68 3.78 8.67
C SER A 99 15.46 4.45 7.31
N PHE A 100 16.53 5.01 6.76
CA PHE A 100 16.52 5.68 5.45
C PHE A 100 16.10 4.76 4.30
N ASP A 101 16.34 3.45 4.40
CA ASP A 101 15.96 2.47 3.38
C ASP A 101 14.45 2.13 3.39
N TRP A 102 13.75 2.49 4.47
CA TRP A 102 12.36 2.08 4.70
C TRP A 102 11.38 3.24 4.70
N GLY A 103 11.74 4.39 5.30
CA GLY A 103 10.85 5.55 5.39
C GLY A 103 9.49 5.22 6.00
N THR A 104 8.40 5.70 5.38
CA THR A 104 7.06 5.15 5.68
C THR A 104 6.81 3.88 4.87
N TYR A 105 6.37 2.82 5.54
CA TYR A 105 6.13 1.52 4.92
C TYR A 105 4.95 0.77 5.55
N LEU A 106 4.50 -0.27 4.85
CA LEU A 106 3.57 -1.26 5.37
C LEU A 106 4.01 -2.68 5.02
N PHE A 107 3.82 -3.61 5.96
CA PHE A 107 3.73 -5.04 5.68
C PHE A 107 2.27 -5.43 5.55
N PHE A 108 1.94 -6.34 4.65
CA PHE A 108 0.59 -6.82 4.44
C PHE A 108 0.56 -8.23 3.88
N GLY A 109 -0.58 -8.90 4.02
CA GLY A 109 -0.84 -10.20 3.43
C GLY A 109 -1.53 -11.15 4.40
N GLY A 110 -1.57 -12.41 4.02
CA GLY A 110 -2.10 -13.49 4.84
C GLY A 110 -2.55 -14.67 3.98
N PRO A 111 -2.78 -15.83 4.60
CA PRO A 111 -3.08 -17.06 3.88
C PRO A 111 -4.47 -17.04 3.23
N GLY A 112 -5.36 -16.14 3.65
CA GLY A 112 -6.78 -16.23 3.32
C GLY A 112 -7.43 -17.42 4.02
N GLY A 113 -8.51 -17.97 3.47
CA GLY A 113 -9.18 -19.17 3.99
C GLY A 113 -10.70 -19.06 4.11
N SER A 114 -11.29 -19.99 4.87
CA SER A 114 -12.72 -20.04 5.17
C SER A 114 -12.92 -20.47 6.64
N PRO A 115 -13.69 -19.75 7.47
CA PRO A 115 -14.42 -18.53 7.17
C PRO A 115 -13.53 -17.30 7.30
N CYS A 116 -13.34 -16.66 6.16
CA CYS A 116 -13.10 -15.24 6.03
C CYS A 116 -14.40 -14.68 5.39
#